data_AF-W7SRC0-F1
#
_entry.id   AF-W7SRC0-F1
#
_cell.length_a   1.000
_cell.length_b   1.000
_cell.length_c   1.000
_cell.angle_alpha   90.00
_cell.angle_beta   90.00
_cell.angle_gamma   90.00
#
_symmetry.space_group_name_H-M   'P 1'
#
loop_
_entity.id
_entity.type
_entity.pdbx_description
1 polymer ?
#
loop_
_entity_poly.entity_id
_entity_poly.type
_entity_poly.pdbx_seq_one_letter_code
_entity_poly.pdbx_strand_id
1 'polypeptide(L)'
;MAKVSTRLVALSGLVLSGLLAAAPLATAGTTPAAVASPAAPLCTQKSTLAGTHLSDKQIAQYARNNGGLHGNGLIISIAVALAESQGWTKAVLINTDCSRDRGVWQINSKWHSEVSDDQAFNPVTAAQQTARISSNGTNWTPWTTYQNGAYNQFMSRARTAASQVGG
;
A
#
# COMPACT_ATOMS: atom_id res chain seq x y z
N MET A 1 -25.13 6.58 30.15
CA MET A 1 -26.20 5.56 30.15
C MET A 1 -25.76 4.40 29.26
N ALA A 2 -25.66 3.20 29.84
CA ALA A 2 -25.69 1.81 29.28
C ALA A 2 -25.22 1.53 27.83
N LYS A 3 -24.49 0.46 27.49
CA LYS A 3 -24.27 -0.85 28.13
C LYS A 3 -23.05 -1.55 27.48
N VAL A 4 -22.20 -2.15 28.31
CA VAL A 4 -21.20 -3.18 27.95
C VAL A 4 -21.93 -4.52 27.72
N SER A 5 -21.44 -5.36 26.81
CA SER A 5 -21.87 -6.76 26.71
C SER A 5 -20.68 -7.69 26.52
N THR A 6 -20.26 -8.28 27.64
CA THR A 6 -19.35 -9.43 27.75
C THR A 6 -20.16 -10.71 27.65
N ARG A 7 -19.72 -11.70 26.87
CA ARG A 7 -20.19 -13.08 27.01
C ARG A 7 -19.01 -13.98 27.38
N LEU A 8 -18.91 -14.30 28.67
CA LEU A 8 -18.29 -15.53 29.15
C LEU A 8 -19.35 -16.64 29.09
N VAL A 9 -18.95 -17.83 28.67
CA VAL A 9 -19.66 -19.08 28.98
C VAL A 9 -18.70 -19.96 29.78
N ALA A 10 -19.23 -20.53 30.84
CA ALA A 10 -18.55 -21.20 31.92
C ALA A 10 -18.69 -22.73 31.84
N LEU A 11 -17.63 -23.39 32.33
CA LEU A 11 -17.56 -24.57 33.19
C LEU A 11 -18.14 -25.95 32.76
N SER A 12 -17.19 -26.89 32.74
CA SER A 12 -17.12 -28.11 33.59
C SER A 12 -17.78 -29.41 33.14
N GLY A 13 -16.95 -30.46 33.14
CA GLY A 13 -17.35 -31.86 33.18
C GLY A 13 -16.13 -32.77 33.31
N LEU A 14 -15.80 -33.14 34.55
CA LEU A 14 -14.76 -34.10 34.93
C LEU A 14 -15.39 -35.50 35.03
N VAL A 15 -14.84 -36.52 34.37
CA VAL A 15 -15.07 -37.93 34.74
C VAL A 15 -13.78 -38.75 34.58
N LEU A 16 -13.59 -39.64 35.55
CA LEU A 16 -12.39 -40.38 35.93
C LEU A 16 -12.31 -41.76 35.25
N SER A 17 -11.06 -42.29 35.21
CA SER A 17 -10.68 -43.71 35.24
C SER A 17 -10.54 -44.49 33.93
N GLY A 18 -9.32 -45.04 33.74
CA GLY A 18 -9.03 -46.12 32.80
C GLY A 18 -7.53 -46.29 32.53
N LEU A 19 -6.78 -46.91 33.45
CA LEU A 19 -5.45 -47.44 33.15
C LEU A 19 -5.60 -48.76 32.38
N LEU A 20 -5.08 -48.81 31.15
CA LEU A 20 -4.63 -50.05 30.53
C LEU A 20 -3.38 -49.74 29.71
N ALA A 21 -2.28 -50.38 30.11
CA ALA A 21 -1.02 -50.38 29.38
C ALA A 21 -1.14 -51.23 28.12
N ALA A 22 -0.81 -50.64 26.98
CA ALA A 22 -0.38 -51.35 25.79
C ALA A 22 0.65 -50.47 25.09
N ALA A 23 1.91 -50.87 25.15
CA ALA A 23 2.99 -50.21 24.43
C ALA A 23 2.84 -50.48 22.92
N PRO A 24 2.77 -49.45 22.06
CA PRO A 24 3.00 -49.65 20.65
C PRO A 24 4.51 -49.73 20.41
N LEU A 25 4.92 -50.77 19.69
CA LEU A 25 6.24 -50.92 19.08
C LEU A 25 6.65 -49.60 18.41
N ALA A 26 7.81 -49.07 18.80
CA ALA A 26 8.43 -47.93 18.15
C ALA A 26 8.78 -48.30 16.70
N THR A 27 7.93 -47.94 15.74
CA THR A 27 8.32 -47.90 14.35
C THR A 27 9.22 -46.68 14.17
N ALA A 28 10.50 -46.90 13.90
CA ALA A 28 11.43 -45.87 13.46
C ALA A 28 10.98 -45.33 12.10
N GLY A 29 10.05 -44.38 12.11
CA GLY A 29 9.72 -43.57 10.95
C GLY A 29 10.76 -42.47 10.85
N THR A 30 11.70 -42.62 9.92
CA THR A 30 12.58 -41.52 9.50
C THR A 30 11.68 -40.44 8.90
N THR A 31 11.40 -39.37 9.64
CA THR A 31 10.83 -38.17 9.05
C THR A 31 11.85 -37.66 8.04
N PRO A 32 11.50 -37.47 6.75
CA PRO A 32 12.36 -36.70 5.88
C PRO A 32 12.44 -35.31 6.52
N ALA A 33 13.67 -34.88 6.82
CA ALA A 33 13.92 -33.49 7.17
C ALA A 33 13.26 -32.64 6.08
N ALA A 34 12.29 -31.82 6.48
CA ALA A 34 11.76 -30.80 5.60
C ALA A 34 12.96 -29.97 5.12
N VAL A 35 13.33 -30.14 3.85
CA VAL A 35 14.28 -29.25 3.19
C VAL A 35 13.63 -27.88 3.27
N ALA A 36 14.13 -27.04 4.16
CA ALA A 36 13.73 -25.65 4.22
C ALA A 36 14.02 -25.07 2.84
N SER A 37 12.97 -24.78 2.06
CA SER A 37 13.11 -24.03 0.82
C SER A 37 13.91 -22.77 1.13
N PRO A 38 14.90 -22.39 0.31
CA PRO A 38 15.62 -21.15 0.52
C PRO A 38 14.60 -20.02 0.57
N ALA A 39 14.57 -19.29 1.69
CA ALA A 39 13.75 -18.09 1.80
C ALA A 39 14.10 -17.17 0.64
N ALA A 40 13.08 -16.66 -0.07
CA ALA A 40 13.28 -15.69 -1.13
C ALA A 40 14.15 -14.52 -0.60
N PRO A 41 15.02 -13.92 -1.44
CA PRO A 41 15.85 -12.81 -1.00
C PRO A 41 14.95 -11.69 -0.46
N LEU A 42 15.12 -11.37 0.82
CA LEU A 42 14.45 -10.24 1.46
C LEU A 42 15.24 -8.98 1.10
N CYS A 43 14.62 -8.06 0.38
CA CYS A 43 15.21 -6.73 0.20
C CYS A 43 15.07 -5.93 1.51
N THR A 44 16.06 -5.09 1.82
CA THR A 44 15.94 -4.15 2.93
C THR A 44 15.04 -3.00 2.51
N GLN A 45 13.97 -2.76 3.27
CA GLN A 45 13.09 -1.64 3.00
C GLN A 45 13.87 -0.32 3.09
N LYS A 46 13.81 0.50 2.04
CA LYS A 46 14.55 1.75 1.96
C LYS A 46 13.76 2.78 1.17
N SER A 47 13.51 3.93 1.78
CA SER A 47 12.94 5.09 1.11
C SER A 47 14.04 6.08 0.70
N THR A 48 13.89 6.71 -0.45
CA THR A 48 14.79 7.76 -0.95
C THR A 48 13.95 8.81 -1.66
N LEU A 49 14.11 10.08 -1.26
CA LEU A 49 13.52 11.23 -1.94
C LEU A 49 14.60 11.86 -2.83
N ALA A 50 14.30 12.04 -4.12
CA ALA A 50 15.24 12.56 -5.10
C ALA A 50 14.51 13.19 -6.29
N GLY A 51 15.28 13.85 -7.16
CA GLY A 51 14.77 14.49 -8.37
C GLY A 51 14.29 15.91 -8.13
N THR A 52 13.32 16.35 -8.93
CA THR A 52 12.70 17.67 -8.77
C THR A 52 11.64 17.58 -7.68
N HIS A 53 11.60 18.56 -6.79
CA HIS A 53 10.51 18.69 -5.82
C HIS A 53 9.39 19.53 -6.41
N LEU A 54 8.25 18.90 -6.71
CA LEU A 54 7.09 19.60 -7.23
C LEU A 54 6.34 20.30 -6.11
N SER A 55 5.89 21.52 -6.38
CA SER A 55 4.88 22.19 -5.54
C SER A 55 3.51 21.52 -5.68
N ASP A 56 2.64 21.72 -4.69
CA ASP A 56 1.26 21.19 -4.69
C ASP A 56 0.49 21.61 -5.95
N LYS A 57 0.70 22.87 -6.40
CA LYS A 57 0.12 23.39 -7.65
C LYS A 57 0.61 22.61 -8.87
N GLN A 58 1.92 22.30 -8.95
CA GLN A 58 2.46 21.52 -10.07
C GLN A 58 1.89 20.09 -10.07
N ILE A 59 1.77 19.46 -8.90
CA ILE A 59 1.11 18.15 -8.76
C ILE A 59 -0.33 18.24 -9.28
N ALA A 60 -1.08 19.26 -8.87
CA ALA A 60 -2.45 19.50 -9.34
C ALA A 60 -2.52 19.73 -10.86
N GLN A 61 -1.57 20.47 -11.44
CA GLN A 61 -1.47 20.69 -12.88
C GLN A 61 -1.25 19.40 -13.64
N TYR A 62 -0.33 18.53 -13.20
CA TYR A 62 -0.09 17.25 -13.86
C TYR A 62 -1.31 16.32 -13.72
N ALA A 63 -1.87 16.20 -12.51
CA ALA A 63 -3.06 15.37 -12.26
C ALA A 63 -4.25 15.78 -13.14
N ARG A 64 -4.48 17.09 -13.32
CA ARG A 64 -5.57 17.60 -14.16
C ARG A 64 -5.23 17.53 -15.66
N ASN A 65 -4.13 18.16 -16.07
CA ASN A 65 -3.85 18.39 -17.49
C ASN A 65 -3.40 17.12 -18.22
N ASN A 66 -2.71 16.22 -17.51
CA ASN A 66 -2.18 14.99 -18.09
C ASN A 66 -2.96 13.77 -17.63
N GLY A 67 -3.39 13.73 -16.37
CA GLY A 67 -4.25 12.67 -15.85
C GLY A 67 -5.73 12.82 -16.19
N GLY A 68 -6.20 14.01 -16.56
CA GLY A 68 -7.63 14.26 -16.81
C GLY A 68 -8.50 14.17 -15.54
N LEU A 69 -7.89 14.28 -14.36
CA LEU A 69 -8.62 14.19 -13.10
C LEU A 69 -9.29 15.52 -12.75
N HIS A 70 -10.51 15.43 -12.21
CA HIS A 70 -11.33 16.57 -11.81
C HIS A 70 -12.03 16.33 -10.47
N GLY A 71 -12.53 17.38 -9.83
CA GLY A 71 -13.37 17.31 -8.63
C GLY A 71 -12.70 16.55 -7.49
N ASN A 72 -13.45 15.66 -6.82
CA ASN A 72 -12.90 14.88 -5.71
C ASN A 72 -11.75 13.96 -6.12
N GLY A 73 -11.76 13.42 -7.35
CA GLY A 73 -10.66 12.60 -7.86
C GLY A 73 -9.36 13.39 -7.96
N LEU A 74 -9.43 14.64 -8.44
CA LEU A 74 -8.27 15.53 -8.47
C LEU A 74 -7.74 15.84 -7.06
N ILE A 75 -8.62 16.17 -6.13
CA ILE A 75 -8.24 16.48 -4.74
C ILE A 75 -7.57 15.27 -4.08
N ILE A 76 -8.15 14.08 -4.19
CA ILE A 76 -7.59 12.86 -3.59
C ILE A 76 -6.24 12.52 -4.24
N SER A 77 -6.12 12.66 -5.57
CA SER A 77 -4.86 12.44 -6.28
C SER A 77 -3.71 13.28 -5.74
N ILE A 78 -3.95 14.56 -5.48
CA ILE A 78 -2.94 15.47 -4.94
C ILE A 78 -2.58 15.07 -3.50
N ALA A 79 -3.57 14.75 -2.67
CA ALA A 79 -3.34 14.32 -1.29
C ALA A 79 -2.56 13.00 -1.21
N VAL A 80 -2.86 12.04 -2.09
CA VAL A 80 -2.12 10.78 -2.24
C VAL A 80 -0.68 11.05 -2.67
N ALA A 81 -0.44 11.84 -3.72
CA ALA A 81 0.91 12.19 -4.15
C ALA A 81 1.77 12.81 -3.03
N LEU A 82 1.17 13.71 -2.23
CA LEU A 82 1.85 14.34 -1.10
C LEU A 82 2.15 13.35 0.03
N ALA A 83 1.25 12.41 0.31
CA ALA A 83 1.47 11.36 1.30
C ALA A 83 2.54 10.35 0.87
N GLU A 84 2.55 10.01 -0.42
CA GLU A 84 3.42 9.00 -1.00
C GLU A 84 4.87 9.47 -1.14
N SER A 85 5.07 10.68 -1.66
CA SER A 85 6.42 11.14 -2.07
C SER A 85 6.75 12.55 -1.62
N GLN A 86 5.83 13.27 -0.97
CA GLN A 86 5.93 14.71 -0.71
C GLN A 86 6.11 15.56 -1.97
N GLY A 87 5.93 15.01 -3.18
CA GLY A 87 6.11 15.69 -4.47
C GLY A 87 7.46 15.45 -5.16
N TRP A 88 8.30 14.54 -4.68
CA TRP A 88 9.61 14.26 -5.29
C TRP A 88 9.49 13.35 -6.53
N THR A 89 9.94 13.81 -7.70
CA THR A 89 9.73 13.10 -8.99
C THR A 89 10.48 11.78 -9.10
N LYS A 90 11.59 11.62 -8.39
CA LYS A 90 12.38 10.38 -8.35
C LYS A 90 12.35 9.71 -6.97
N ALA A 91 11.26 9.90 -6.21
CA ALA A 91 11.06 9.16 -4.98
C ALA A 91 11.00 7.65 -5.24
N VAL A 92 11.70 6.86 -4.42
CA VAL A 92 11.67 5.40 -4.47
C VAL A 92 11.52 4.84 -3.07
N LEU A 93 10.56 3.93 -2.90
CA LEU A 93 10.52 2.98 -1.79
C LEU A 93 10.87 1.60 -2.34
N ILE A 94 11.94 0.99 -1.84
CA ILE A 94 12.22 -0.45 -2.02
C ILE A 94 11.45 -1.19 -0.94
N ASN A 95 10.62 -2.17 -1.32
CA ASN A 95 9.86 -3.01 -0.40
C ASN A 95 10.63 -4.29 -0.06
N THR A 96 10.18 -4.99 0.98
CA THR A 96 10.82 -6.23 1.45
C THR A 96 10.76 -7.38 0.46
N ASP A 97 9.76 -7.37 -0.44
CA ASP A 97 9.63 -8.30 -1.55
C ASP A 97 10.39 -7.86 -2.82
N CYS A 98 11.29 -6.88 -2.66
CA CYS A 98 12.09 -6.27 -3.72
C CYS A 98 11.31 -5.48 -4.78
N SER A 99 9.99 -5.32 -4.65
CA SER A 99 9.26 -4.37 -5.50
C SER A 99 9.67 -2.94 -5.17
N ARG A 100 9.41 -2.03 -6.11
CA ARG A 100 9.69 -0.60 -5.94
C ARG A 100 8.43 0.23 -6.14
N ASP A 101 8.14 1.13 -5.22
CA ASP A 101 7.19 2.22 -5.45
C ASP A 101 7.94 3.43 -6.00
N ARG A 102 7.44 4.02 -7.08
CA ARG A 102 8.23 4.89 -7.96
C ARG A 102 7.52 6.21 -8.25
N GLY A 103 8.28 7.30 -8.11
CA GLY A 103 7.88 8.66 -8.50
C GLY A 103 6.81 9.27 -7.61
N VAL A 104 6.17 10.33 -8.12
CA VAL A 104 5.29 11.22 -7.35
C VAL A 104 4.11 10.47 -6.71
N TRP A 105 3.50 9.53 -7.44
CA TRP A 105 2.37 8.72 -6.97
C TRP A 105 2.75 7.32 -6.53
N GLN A 106 4.05 7.04 -6.38
CA GLN A 106 4.57 5.77 -5.84
C GLN A 106 3.95 4.53 -6.54
N ILE A 107 4.06 4.49 -7.88
CA ILE A 107 3.51 3.38 -8.68
C ILE A 107 4.38 2.13 -8.51
N ASN A 108 3.81 1.08 -7.91
CA ASN A 108 4.53 -0.15 -7.58
C ASN A 108 4.96 -0.95 -8.83
N SER A 109 6.21 -1.42 -8.88
CA SER A 109 6.79 -2.16 -10.02
C SER A 109 6.31 -3.59 -10.19
N LYS A 110 5.75 -4.19 -9.13
CA LYS A 110 5.24 -5.56 -9.15
C LYS A 110 3.75 -5.61 -9.48
N TRP A 111 2.96 -4.72 -8.87
CA TRP A 111 1.51 -4.66 -9.10
C TRP A 111 1.14 -3.90 -10.39
N HIS A 112 2.02 -3.00 -10.85
CA HIS A 112 1.88 -2.26 -12.10
C HIS A 112 3.13 -2.42 -12.98
N SER A 113 3.47 -3.67 -13.30
CA SER A 113 4.64 -4.00 -14.13
C SER A 113 4.52 -3.47 -15.56
N GLU A 114 3.31 -3.16 -16.02
CA GLU A 114 3.05 -2.51 -17.29
C GLU A 114 3.48 -1.03 -17.32
N VAL A 115 3.80 -0.44 -16.17
CA VAL A 115 4.33 0.93 -16.06
C VAL A 115 5.84 0.87 -15.92
N SER A 116 6.54 1.36 -16.95
CA SER A 116 8.01 1.43 -16.93
C SER A 116 8.53 2.43 -15.90
N ASP A 117 9.81 2.31 -15.54
CA ASP A 117 10.46 3.29 -14.65
C ASP A 117 10.43 4.70 -15.24
N ASP A 118 10.67 4.84 -16.54
CA ASP A 118 10.59 6.13 -17.24
C ASP A 118 9.18 6.75 -17.10
N GLN A 119 8.14 5.92 -17.20
CA GLN A 119 6.76 6.38 -17.03
C GLN A 119 6.46 6.78 -15.59
N ALA A 120 6.91 5.99 -14.61
CA ALA A 120 6.64 6.24 -13.20
C ALA A 120 7.39 7.45 -12.65
N PHE A 121 8.61 7.72 -13.13
CA PHE A 121 9.43 8.86 -12.69
C PHE A 121 9.17 10.17 -13.44
N ASN A 122 8.53 10.12 -14.61
CA ASN A 122 8.12 11.32 -15.32
C ASN A 122 6.71 11.74 -14.86
N PRO A 123 6.53 12.94 -14.28
CA PRO A 123 5.25 13.36 -13.69
C PRO A 123 4.11 13.44 -14.70
N VAL A 124 4.38 13.68 -15.99
CA VAL A 124 3.36 13.68 -17.05
C VAL A 124 2.75 12.30 -17.22
N THR A 125 3.60 11.29 -17.46
CA THR A 125 3.14 9.91 -17.69
C THR A 125 2.67 9.26 -16.40
N ALA A 126 3.30 9.57 -15.26
CA ALA A 126 2.86 9.08 -13.95
C ALA A 126 1.44 9.55 -13.61
N ALA A 127 1.08 10.80 -13.95
CA ALA A 127 -0.29 11.30 -13.77
C ALA A 127 -1.30 10.54 -14.64
N GLN A 128 -0.96 10.24 -15.89
CA GLN A 128 -1.80 9.41 -16.78
C GLN A 128 -2.01 8.00 -16.23
N GLN A 129 -0.94 7.35 -15.75
CA GLN A 129 -1.03 6.02 -15.17
C GLN A 129 -1.83 6.03 -13.87
N THR A 130 -1.65 7.05 -13.03
CA THR A 130 -2.43 7.24 -11.80
C THR A 130 -3.91 7.37 -12.10
N ALA A 131 -4.29 8.16 -13.10
CA ALA A 131 -5.69 8.26 -13.51
C ALA A 131 -6.24 6.90 -13.98
N ARG A 132 -5.49 6.15 -14.80
CA ARG A 132 -5.89 4.80 -15.23
C ARG A 132 -6.09 3.85 -14.05
N ILE A 133 -5.08 3.74 -13.18
CA ILE A 133 -5.07 2.83 -12.03
C ILE A 133 -6.20 3.18 -11.05
N SER A 134 -6.47 4.47 -10.87
CA SER A 134 -7.54 4.94 -9.98
C SER A 134 -8.95 4.88 -10.57
N SER A 135 -9.15 4.19 -11.71
CA SER A 135 -10.43 4.19 -12.44
C SER A 135 -10.93 5.62 -12.73
N ASN A 136 -10.04 6.45 -13.26
CA ASN A 136 -10.23 7.88 -13.51
C ASN A 136 -10.59 8.68 -12.24
N GLY A 137 -9.92 8.37 -11.12
CA GLY A 137 -10.10 9.05 -9.84
C GLY A 137 -11.32 8.62 -9.02
N THR A 138 -12.00 7.54 -9.41
CA THR A 138 -13.18 7.01 -8.70
C THR A 138 -12.85 5.89 -7.71
N ASN A 139 -11.67 5.27 -7.83
CA ASN A 139 -11.21 4.22 -6.95
C ASN A 139 -9.76 4.45 -6.51
N TRP A 140 -9.54 4.67 -5.21
CA TRP A 140 -8.21 4.93 -4.64
C TRP A 140 -7.68 3.78 -3.78
N THR A 141 -8.40 2.65 -3.72
CA THR A 141 -7.95 1.48 -2.93
C THR A 141 -6.61 0.87 -3.37
N PRO A 142 -6.09 1.07 -4.60
CA PRO A 142 -4.72 0.61 -4.92
C PRO A 142 -3.62 1.30 -4.11
N TRP A 143 -3.87 2.49 -3.53
CA TRP A 143 -2.88 3.21 -2.73
C TRP A 143 -3.06 2.95 -1.24
N THR A 144 -2.03 2.40 -0.59
CA THR A 144 -2.05 2.15 0.85
C THR A 144 -2.19 3.45 1.66
N THR A 145 -1.61 4.55 1.20
CA THR A 145 -1.77 5.88 1.84
C THR A 145 -3.22 6.39 1.83
N TYR A 146 -4.03 5.95 0.88
CA TYR A 146 -5.47 6.18 0.89
C TYR A 146 -6.16 5.26 1.90
N GLN A 147 -5.89 3.96 1.84
CA GLN A 147 -6.53 2.94 2.69
C GLN A 147 -6.27 3.16 4.19
N ASN A 148 -5.06 3.55 4.57
CA ASN A 148 -4.69 3.79 5.97
C ASN A 148 -4.98 5.23 6.44
N GLY A 149 -5.52 6.09 5.55
CA GLY A 149 -5.89 7.46 5.87
C GLY A 149 -4.72 8.45 5.95
N ALA A 150 -3.49 8.07 5.62
CA ALA A 150 -2.33 8.98 5.64
C ALA A 150 -2.52 10.19 4.72
N TYR A 151 -3.28 10.07 3.62
CA TYR A 151 -3.60 11.18 2.72
C TYR A 151 -4.42 12.30 3.41
N ASN A 152 -5.17 11.99 4.48
CA ASN A 152 -6.07 12.96 5.13
C ASN A 152 -5.35 14.20 5.64
N GLN A 153 -4.12 14.06 6.13
CA GLN A 153 -3.30 15.18 6.62
C GLN A 153 -2.97 16.20 5.51
N PHE A 154 -3.03 15.78 4.24
CA PHE A 154 -2.73 16.62 3.08
C PHE A 154 -3.98 17.17 2.39
N MET A 155 -5.19 16.81 2.83
CA MET A 155 -6.43 17.20 2.16
C MET A 155 -6.64 18.72 2.11
N SER A 156 -6.20 19.46 3.13
CA SER A 156 -6.27 20.94 3.11
C SER A 156 -5.42 21.52 1.97
N ARG A 157 -4.14 21.12 1.92
CA ARG A 157 -3.20 21.49 0.85
C ARG A 157 -3.70 21.08 -0.53
N ALA A 158 -4.24 19.87 -0.65
CA ALA A 158 -4.78 19.35 -1.90
C ALA A 158 -5.97 20.17 -2.41
N ARG A 159 -6.90 20.58 -1.54
CA ARG A 159 -8.03 21.45 -1.92
C ARG A 159 -7.54 22.82 -2.39
N THR A 160 -6.57 23.40 -1.68
CA THR A 160 -5.95 24.68 -2.08
C THR A 160 -5.27 24.58 -3.44
N ALA A 161 -4.56 23.49 -3.73
CA ALA A 161 -3.91 23.31 -5.02
C ALA A 161 -4.92 23.04 -6.15
N ALA A 162 -5.96 22.24 -5.89
CA ALA A 162 -7.01 21.95 -6.86
C ALA A 162 -7.78 23.22 -7.28
N SER A 163 -8.07 24.13 -6.34
CA SER A 163 -8.76 25.39 -6.68
C SER A 163 -7.92 26.31 -7.58
N GLN A 164 -6.59 26.22 -7.52
CA GLN A 164 -5.67 26.99 -8.36
C GLN A 164 -5.60 26.49 -9.81
N VAL A 165 -6.11 25.28 -10.10
CA VAL A 165 -6.13 24.69 -11.44
C VAL A 165 -7.54 24.48 -11.99
N GLY A 166 -8.55 25.09 -11.36
CA GLY A 166 -9.91 25.13 -11.88
C GLY A 166 -10.83 24.01 -11.41
N GLY A 167 -10.56 23.41 -10.24
CA GLY A 167 -11.52 22.54 -9.50
C GLY A 167 -11.84 21.21 -10.17
#